data_AF-A0A5Q0L7H8-F1
#
_entry.id   AF-A0A5Q0L7H8-F1
#
_cell.length_a   1.000
_cell.length_b   1.000
_cell.length_c   1.000
_cell.angle_alpha   90.00
_cell.angle_beta   90.00
_cell.angle_gamma   90.00
#
_symmetry.space_group_name_H-M   'P 1'
#
loop_
_entity.id
_entity.type
_entity.pdbx_description
1 polymer ?
#
loop_
_entity_poly.entity_id
_entity_poly.type
_entity_poly.pdbx_seq_one_letter_code
_entity_poly.pdbx_strand_id
1 'polypeptide(L)'
;MTTVAPSIDKIPADPSLITLVYQHEHPVQPFEFEDTLEVWSVTARIDADVLAEELAASTDMDQEALDAVEDVAVGRMSFVRVRMFGPDHPFEAMDSYTGDVAGIGEVVLDVAAGEWSEAFEAAIEHPVGDLLIMDRVVLEPAWRGFGLGPVLAGSAICRLSEGCVAVACEPGSADGRELAGWPGALIPSF
;
A
#
# COMPACT_ATOMS: atom_id res chain seq x y z
N MET A 1 7.83 -8.04 -26.54
CA MET A 1 6.61 -8.81 -26.25
C MET A 1 5.51 -7.79 -26.03
N THR A 2 4.56 -7.65 -26.95
CA THR A 2 3.52 -6.62 -26.84
C THR A 2 2.40 -7.18 -25.97
N THR A 3 2.34 -6.79 -24.70
CA THR A 3 1.25 -7.18 -23.80
C THR A 3 -0.03 -6.54 -24.32
N VAL A 4 -0.94 -7.36 -24.84
CA VAL A 4 -2.29 -6.91 -25.21
C VAL A 4 -3.02 -6.65 -23.90
N ALA A 5 -3.42 -5.39 -23.67
CA ALA A 5 -4.24 -5.05 -22.51
C ALA A 5 -5.57 -5.85 -22.58
N PRO A 6 -6.01 -6.48 -21.49
CA PRO A 6 -7.32 -7.14 -21.44
C PRO A 6 -8.44 -6.15 -21.78
N SER A 7 -9.47 -6.63 -22.49
CA SER A 7 -10.67 -5.82 -22.79
C SER A 7 -11.35 -5.37 -21.51
N ILE A 8 -11.81 -4.13 -21.46
CA ILE A 8 -12.52 -3.53 -20.31
C ILE A 8 -13.73 -4.37 -19.90
N ASP A 9 -14.38 -5.07 -20.85
CA ASP A 9 -15.51 -5.97 -20.58
C ASP A 9 -15.16 -7.18 -19.70
N LYS A 10 -13.88 -7.37 -19.36
CA LYS A 10 -13.40 -8.44 -18.46
C LYS A 10 -13.15 -7.96 -17.03
N ILE A 11 -13.37 -6.69 -16.72
CA ILE A 11 -13.28 -6.21 -15.35
C ILE A 11 -14.44 -6.84 -14.54
N PRO A 12 -14.19 -7.34 -13.32
CA PRO A 12 -15.21 -8.07 -12.55
C PRO A 12 -16.46 -7.25 -12.18
N ALA A 13 -16.32 -5.95 -11.95
CA ALA A 13 -17.39 -5.01 -11.61
C ALA A 13 -17.00 -3.58 -12.02
N ASP A 14 -17.92 -2.62 -11.93
CA ASP A 14 -17.60 -1.21 -12.25
C ASP A 14 -16.47 -0.68 -11.33
N PRO A 15 -15.30 -0.31 -11.88
CA PRO A 15 -14.19 0.20 -11.07
C PRO A 15 -14.51 1.56 -10.42
N SER A 16 -15.57 2.26 -10.84
CA SER A 16 -16.00 3.51 -10.21
C SER A 16 -16.50 3.32 -8.77
N LEU A 17 -16.90 2.10 -8.41
CA LEU A 17 -17.40 1.73 -7.09
C LEU A 17 -16.28 1.38 -6.09
N ILE A 18 -15.02 1.35 -6.55
CA ILE A 18 -13.88 0.99 -5.71
C ILE A 18 -13.63 2.11 -4.70
N THR A 19 -13.61 1.75 -3.42
CA THR A 19 -13.24 2.64 -2.30
C THR A 19 -11.89 2.24 -1.73
N LEU A 20 -11.14 3.22 -1.22
CA LEU A 20 -9.89 3.01 -0.49
C LEU A 20 -10.14 3.21 1.00
N VAL A 21 -9.92 2.16 1.78
CA VAL A 21 -9.98 2.18 3.24
C VAL A 21 -8.57 2.28 3.80
N TYR A 22 -8.31 3.31 4.59
CA TYR A 22 -6.99 3.59 5.18
C TYR A 22 -7.00 3.21 6.65
N GLN A 23 -6.04 2.40 7.06
CA GLN A 23 -5.85 1.98 8.44
C GLN A 23 -4.42 2.28 8.87
N HIS A 24 -4.29 3.03 9.95
CA HIS A 24 -3.01 3.22 10.61
C HIS A 24 -2.71 2.00 11.49
N GLU A 25 -1.54 1.39 11.32
CA GLU A 25 -1.13 0.23 12.08
C GLU A 25 -0.39 0.67 13.35
N HIS A 26 -1.04 0.46 14.51
CA HIS A 26 -0.41 0.63 15.82
C HIS A 26 -0.24 -0.76 16.46
N PRO A 27 0.99 -1.29 16.57
CA PRO A 27 1.20 -2.56 17.23
C PRO A 27 0.83 -2.47 18.72
N VAL A 28 0.33 -3.58 19.27
CA VAL A 28 -0.10 -3.66 20.68
C VAL A 28 1.09 -3.57 21.65
N GLN A 29 2.28 -3.98 21.18
CA GLN A 29 3.52 -3.76 21.90
C GLN A 29 4.28 -2.62 21.20
N PRO A 30 4.70 -1.59 21.95
CA PRO A 30 5.57 -0.54 21.42
C PRO A 30 6.81 -1.18 20.80
N PHE A 31 7.16 -0.75 19.59
CA PHE A 31 8.44 -1.09 18.99
C PHE A 31 9.36 0.13 19.08
N GLU A 32 10.67 -0.12 18.99
CA GLU A 32 11.71 0.86 19.28
C GLU A 32 11.63 2.14 18.43
N PHE A 33 11.01 2.07 17.25
CA PHE A 33 10.96 3.17 16.29
C PHE A 33 9.52 3.64 16.00
N GLU A 34 8.56 3.45 16.92
CA GLU A 34 7.14 3.83 16.70
C GLU A 34 6.91 5.33 16.48
N ASP A 35 7.80 6.17 16.98
CA ASP A 35 7.76 7.61 16.78
C ASP A 35 8.40 8.04 15.45
N THR A 36 9.17 7.15 14.82
CA THR A 36 9.94 7.38 13.59
C THR A 36 9.31 6.72 12.37
N LEU A 37 8.71 5.52 12.52
CA LEU A 37 7.99 4.82 11.46
C LEU A 37 6.48 4.82 11.70
N GLU A 38 5.76 5.32 10.72
CA GLU A 38 4.31 5.36 10.72
C GLU A 38 3.78 4.46 9.60
N VAL A 39 3.19 3.32 9.96
CA VAL A 39 2.82 2.25 9.02
C VAL A 39 1.34 2.32 8.68
N TRP A 40 1.02 2.27 7.39
CA TRP A 40 -0.33 2.35 6.87
C TRP A 40 -0.67 1.15 6.01
N SER A 41 -1.83 0.56 6.27
CA SER A 41 -2.47 -0.35 5.32
C SER A 41 -3.60 0.35 4.59
N VAL A 42 -3.64 0.18 3.27
CA VAL A 42 -4.72 0.66 2.42
C VAL A 42 -5.36 -0.52 1.71
N THR A 43 -6.66 -0.70 1.89
CA THR A 43 -7.44 -1.76 1.24
C THR A 43 -8.31 -1.15 0.16
N ALA A 44 -8.23 -1.68 -1.05
CA ALA A 44 -9.15 -1.38 -2.14
C ALA A 44 -10.25 -2.44 -2.17
N ARG A 45 -11.50 -2.02 -2.06
CA ARG A 45 -12.67 -2.91 -2.09
C ARG A 45 -13.88 -2.22 -2.72
N ILE A 46 -14.88 -3.01 -3.08
CA ILE A 46 -16.24 -2.52 -3.36
C ILE A 46 -17.10 -2.97 -2.18
N ASP A 47 -17.76 -2.02 -1.54
CA ASP A 47 -18.62 -2.28 -0.38
C ASP A 47 -19.88 -3.06 -0.80
N ALA A 48 -20.24 -4.09 -0.03
CA ALA A 48 -21.40 -4.93 -0.30
C ALA A 48 -22.70 -4.13 -0.50
N ASP A 49 -22.94 -3.13 0.35
CA ASP A 49 -24.12 -2.27 0.28
C ASP A 49 -24.20 -1.49 -1.04
N VAL A 50 -23.06 -0.99 -1.53
CA VAL A 50 -22.97 -0.24 -2.79
C VAL A 50 -23.20 -1.17 -3.98
N LEU A 51 -22.60 -2.36 -3.94
CA LEU A 51 -22.79 -3.37 -4.98
C LEU A 51 -24.23 -3.90 -5.03
N ALA A 52 -24.85 -4.10 -3.87
CA ALA A 52 -26.25 -4.50 -3.78
C ALA A 52 -27.18 -3.42 -4.37
N GLU A 53 -26.92 -2.13 -4.13
CA GLU A 53 -27.67 -1.04 -4.74
C GLU A 53 -27.54 -1.01 -6.28
N GLU A 54 -26.32 -1.20 -6.80
CA GLU A 54 -26.06 -1.31 -8.24
C GLU A 54 -26.82 -2.50 -8.87
N LEU A 55 -26.75 -3.67 -8.23
CA LEU A 55 -27.41 -4.88 -8.69
C LEU A 55 -28.93 -4.74 -8.66
N ALA A 56 -29.49 -4.15 -7.60
CA ALA A 56 -30.93 -3.89 -7.49
C ALA A 56 -31.45 -2.94 -8.59
N ALA A 57 -30.60 -2.01 -9.06
CA ALA A 57 -30.95 -1.08 -10.13
C ALA A 57 -30.85 -1.70 -11.54
N SER A 58 -30.04 -2.74 -11.71
CA SER A 58 -29.68 -3.32 -13.01
C SER A 58 -30.22 -4.72 -13.26
N THR A 59 -30.70 -5.40 -12.21
CA THR A 59 -31.17 -6.80 -12.25
C THR A 59 -32.48 -6.97 -11.47
N ASP A 60 -33.24 -8.03 -11.77
CA ASP A 60 -34.47 -8.40 -11.05
C ASP A 60 -34.18 -9.32 -9.85
N MET A 61 -33.06 -9.11 -9.14
CA MET A 61 -32.72 -9.90 -7.95
C MET A 61 -33.71 -9.65 -6.80
N ASP A 62 -34.03 -10.70 -6.05
CA ASP A 62 -34.84 -10.57 -4.84
C ASP A 62 -34.00 -10.05 -3.65
N GLN A 63 -34.70 -9.61 -2.60
CA GLN A 63 -34.04 -9.05 -1.42
C GLN A 63 -33.11 -10.04 -0.72
N GLU A 64 -33.44 -11.34 -0.73
CA GLU A 64 -32.60 -12.36 -0.10
C GLU A 64 -31.25 -12.49 -0.82
N ALA A 65 -31.25 -12.42 -2.16
CA ALA A 65 -30.03 -12.43 -2.95
C ALA A 65 -29.20 -11.15 -2.78
N LEU A 66 -29.85 -9.99 -2.62
CA LEU A 66 -29.17 -8.71 -2.35
C LEU A 66 -28.54 -8.68 -0.95
N ASP A 67 -29.23 -9.20 0.05
CA ASP A 67 -28.72 -9.30 1.43
C ASP A 67 -27.53 -10.27 1.56
N ALA A 68 -27.35 -11.16 0.58
CA ALA A 68 -26.24 -12.11 0.51
C ALA A 68 -25.01 -11.58 -0.23
N VAL A 69 -25.05 -10.34 -0.74
CA VAL A 69 -23.89 -9.70 -1.39
C VAL A 69 -22.79 -9.45 -0.35
N GLU A 70 -21.55 -9.77 -0.72
CA GLU A 70 -20.37 -9.56 0.11
C GLU A 70 -19.45 -8.49 -0.50
N ASP A 71 -18.54 -7.95 0.31
CA ASP A 71 -17.51 -7.04 -0.16
C ASP A 71 -16.65 -7.71 -1.24
N VAL A 72 -16.34 -6.97 -2.30
CA VAL A 72 -15.43 -7.45 -3.34
C VAL A 72 -14.02 -6.96 -3.04
N ALA A 73 -13.11 -7.88 -2.74
CA ALA A 73 -11.69 -7.57 -2.61
C ALA A 73 -11.09 -7.19 -3.97
N VAL A 74 -10.46 -6.03 -4.05
CA VAL A 74 -9.78 -5.52 -5.26
C VAL A 74 -8.27 -5.57 -5.09
N GLY A 75 -7.77 -5.19 -3.92
CA GLY A 75 -6.35 -5.23 -3.62
C GLY A 75 -5.98 -4.62 -2.27
N ARG A 76 -4.70 -4.70 -1.93
CA ARG A 76 -4.12 -4.14 -0.71
C ARG A 76 -2.79 -3.45 -1.01
N MET A 77 -2.52 -2.39 -0.27
CA MET A 77 -1.27 -1.65 -0.30
C MET A 77 -0.75 -1.46 1.12
N SER A 78 0.58 -1.42 1.27
CA SER A 78 1.25 -0.97 2.50
C SER A 78 2.11 0.24 2.19
N PHE A 79 2.09 1.20 3.12
CA PHE A 79 2.94 2.37 3.09
C PHE A 79 3.65 2.53 4.43
N VAL A 80 4.86 3.06 4.39
CA VAL A 80 5.63 3.42 5.58
C VAL A 80 6.05 4.87 5.43
N ARG A 81 5.64 5.71 6.36
CA ARG A 81 6.16 7.06 6.48
C ARG A 81 7.33 7.05 7.45
N VAL A 82 8.47 7.54 7.01
CA VAL A 82 9.68 7.70 7.81
C VAL A 82 9.79 9.16 8.20
N ARG A 83 9.68 9.44 9.49
CA ARG A 83 9.82 10.80 10.02
C ARG A 83 11.28 11.17 10.10
N MET A 84 11.68 12.13 9.26
CA MET A 84 13.09 12.50 9.11
C MET A 84 13.61 13.40 10.22
N PHE A 85 12.69 14.02 10.97
CA PHE A 85 13.01 14.93 12.08
C PHE A 85 12.48 14.38 13.41
N GLY A 86 12.33 13.06 13.49
CA GLY A 86 11.96 12.32 14.69
C GLY A 86 13.11 12.20 15.70
N PRO A 87 12.84 11.55 16.85
CA PRO A 87 13.85 11.36 17.89
C PRO A 87 14.91 10.31 17.55
N ASP A 88 14.58 9.35 16.68
CA ASP A 88 15.46 8.21 16.36
C ASP A 88 16.18 8.40 15.02
N HIS A 89 17.21 7.58 14.80
CA HIS A 89 17.96 7.57 13.55
C HIS A 89 17.12 6.92 12.43
N PRO A 90 16.74 7.66 11.36
CA PRO A 90 15.76 7.19 10.38
C PRO A 90 16.24 5.98 9.59
N PHE A 91 17.53 5.89 9.27
CA PHE A 91 18.06 4.69 8.60
C PHE A 91 18.03 3.44 9.49
N GLU A 92 18.31 3.57 10.79
CA GLU A 92 18.27 2.41 11.70
C GLU A 92 16.83 1.91 11.85
N ALA A 93 15.89 2.85 11.92
CA ALA A 93 14.47 2.53 11.89
C ALA A 93 14.09 1.77 10.61
N MET A 94 14.49 2.27 9.45
CA MET A 94 14.24 1.61 8.15
C MET A 94 14.86 0.21 8.06
N ASP A 95 16.11 0.04 8.48
CA ASP A 95 16.83 -1.25 8.50
C ASP A 95 16.15 -2.28 9.42
N SER A 96 15.57 -1.81 10.53
CA SER A 96 14.84 -2.68 11.46
C SER A 96 13.50 -3.22 10.93
N TYR A 97 12.93 -2.57 9.90
CA TYR A 97 11.58 -2.89 9.42
C TYR A 97 11.57 -3.97 8.34
N THR A 98 12.10 -3.67 7.14
CA THR A 98 12.24 -4.64 6.04
C THR A 98 13.47 -4.32 5.20
N GLY A 99 14.05 -5.35 4.56
CA GLY A 99 15.21 -5.17 3.68
C GLY A 99 14.95 -4.27 2.47
N ASP A 100 13.73 -4.30 1.92
CA ASP A 100 13.33 -3.45 0.79
C ASP A 100 13.26 -1.96 1.23
N VAL A 101 12.74 -1.71 2.43
CA VAL A 101 12.73 -0.36 3.03
C VAL A 101 14.16 0.08 3.35
N ALA A 102 15.00 -0.79 3.90
CA ALA A 102 16.42 -0.52 4.15
C ALA A 102 17.17 -0.14 2.86
N GLY A 103 16.95 -0.89 1.76
CA GLY A 103 17.57 -0.64 0.47
C GLY A 103 17.21 0.72 -0.13
N ILE A 104 15.98 1.20 0.07
CA ILE A 104 15.61 2.57 -0.26
C ILE A 104 16.41 3.57 0.58
N GLY A 105 16.56 3.30 1.88
CA GLY A 105 17.33 4.11 2.83
C GLY A 105 18.78 4.30 2.41
N GLU A 106 19.44 3.22 1.97
CA GLU A 106 20.84 3.26 1.49
C GLU A 106 21.05 4.20 0.29
N VAL A 107 19.99 4.46 -0.48
CA VAL A 107 20.04 5.33 -1.66
C VAL A 107 19.75 6.79 -1.29
N VAL A 108 18.76 7.03 -0.43
CA VAL A 108 18.23 8.37 -0.17
C VAL A 108 18.85 9.05 1.06
N LEU A 109 19.48 8.30 1.97
CA LEU A 109 20.05 8.81 3.22
C LEU A 109 21.58 8.70 3.23
N ASP A 110 22.22 9.59 3.98
CA ASP A 110 23.53 9.30 4.55
C ASP A 110 23.32 8.33 5.72
N VAL A 111 23.74 7.07 5.51
CA VAL A 111 23.54 5.97 6.48
C VAL A 111 24.18 6.25 7.84
N ALA A 112 25.26 7.02 7.91
CA ALA A 112 25.96 7.29 9.16
C ALA A 112 25.39 8.50 9.92
N ALA A 113 24.89 9.50 9.19
CA ALA A 113 24.33 10.71 9.78
C ALA A 113 22.81 10.65 10.01
N GLY A 114 22.09 9.82 9.25
CA GLY A 114 20.62 9.77 9.28
C GLY A 114 19.98 10.97 8.60
N GLU A 115 20.76 11.78 7.89
CA GLU A 115 20.32 12.91 7.11
C GLU A 115 20.09 12.49 5.65
N TRP A 116 19.52 13.38 4.84
CA TRP A 116 19.41 13.15 3.40
C TRP A 116 20.80 13.01 2.77
N SER A 117 20.94 12.12 1.79
CA SER A 117 22.19 12.02 1.04
C SER A 117 22.40 13.25 0.17
N GLU A 118 23.65 13.69 -0.02
CA GLU A 118 23.96 14.85 -0.87
C GLU A 118 23.37 14.72 -2.29
N ALA A 119 23.36 13.50 -2.83
CA ALA A 119 22.81 13.21 -4.14
C ALA A 119 21.28 13.37 -4.18
N PHE A 120 20.60 12.97 -3.11
CA PHE A 120 19.15 13.12 -2.99
C PHE A 120 18.76 14.59 -2.78
N GLU A 121 19.46 15.30 -1.88
CA GLU A 121 19.25 16.75 -1.69
C GLU A 121 19.45 17.54 -2.97
N ALA A 122 20.48 17.20 -3.76
CA ALA A 122 20.71 17.85 -5.05
C ALA A 122 19.60 17.59 -6.08
N ALA A 123 18.83 16.51 -5.93
CA ALA A 123 17.75 16.15 -6.84
C ALA A 123 16.40 16.79 -6.49
N ILE A 124 16.23 17.29 -5.26
CA ILE A 124 14.97 17.87 -4.78
C ILE A 124 15.14 19.34 -4.43
N GLU A 125 14.13 20.15 -4.75
CA GLU A 125 14.24 21.62 -4.61
C GLU A 125 14.24 22.08 -3.14
N HIS A 126 13.55 21.35 -2.26
CA HIS A 126 13.39 21.68 -0.84
C HIS A 126 13.41 20.39 0.01
N PRO A 127 14.56 19.95 0.54
CA PRO A 127 14.72 18.69 1.29
C PRO A 127 14.15 18.75 2.73
N VAL A 128 12.96 19.30 2.89
CA VAL A 128 12.30 19.46 4.20
C VAL A 128 10.97 18.72 4.19
N GLY A 129 10.93 17.60 4.88
CA GLY A 129 9.73 16.77 5.05
C GLY A 129 10.09 15.33 5.32
N ASP A 130 9.06 14.49 5.44
CA ASP A 130 9.20 13.06 5.67
C ASP A 130 9.39 12.29 4.36
N LEU A 131 9.80 11.03 4.45
CA LEU A 131 9.80 10.10 3.33
C LEU A 131 8.55 9.23 3.38
N LEU A 132 7.77 9.18 2.30
CA LEU A 132 6.73 8.14 2.15
C LEU A 132 7.26 7.01 1.30
N ILE A 133 7.21 5.79 1.81
CA ILE A 133 7.58 4.59 1.08
C ILE A 133 6.32 3.80 0.75
N MET A 134 6.10 3.54 -0.53
CA MET A 134 5.12 2.56 -0.99
C MET A 134 5.79 1.19 -1.01
N ASP A 135 5.65 0.48 0.10
CA ASP A 135 6.32 -0.79 0.39
C ASP A 135 5.74 -1.94 -0.44
N ARG A 136 4.40 -2.05 -0.52
CA ARG A 136 3.76 -3.13 -1.27
C ARG A 136 2.48 -2.69 -1.94
N VAL A 137 2.23 -3.22 -3.14
CA VAL A 137 0.96 -3.11 -3.86
C VAL A 137 0.61 -4.47 -4.43
N VAL A 138 -0.54 -5.01 -4.02
CA VAL A 138 -1.08 -6.28 -4.54
C VAL A 138 -2.51 -6.04 -4.99
N LEU A 139 -2.79 -6.39 -6.24
CA LEU A 139 -4.17 -6.50 -6.72
C LEU A 139 -4.58 -7.96 -6.75
N GLU A 140 -5.86 -8.21 -6.51
CA GLU A 140 -6.46 -9.51 -6.74
C GLU A 140 -6.32 -9.91 -8.23
N PRO A 141 -6.06 -11.18 -8.56
CA PRO A 141 -5.75 -11.60 -9.93
C PRO A 141 -6.78 -11.15 -10.98
N ALA A 142 -8.06 -11.13 -10.62
CA ALA A 142 -9.16 -10.73 -11.49
C ALA A 142 -9.14 -9.23 -11.88
N TRP A 143 -8.43 -8.40 -11.11
CA TRP A 143 -8.33 -6.95 -11.29
C TRP A 143 -7.00 -6.50 -11.92
N ARG A 144 -6.12 -7.45 -12.27
CA ARG A 144 -4.81 -7.16 -12.88
C ARG A 144 -4.91 -6.93 -14.39
N GLY A 145 -3.99 -6.13 -14.92
CA GLY A 145 -3.87 -5.86 -16.36
C GLY A 145 -4.70 -4.69 -16.88
N PHE A 146 -5.56 -4.09 -16.05
CA PHE A 146 -6.43 -2.98 -16.45
C PHE A 146 -5.88 -1.59 -16.09
N GLY A 147 -4.64 -1.51 -15.60
CA GLY A 147 -4.03 -0.24 -15.16
C GLY A 147 -4.54 0.28 -13.81
N LEU A 148 -5.32 -0.51 -13.06
CA LEU A 148 -5.85 -0.11 -11.75
C LEU A 148 -4.76 0.11 -10.69
N GLY A 149 -3.65 -0.65 -10.75
CA GLY A 149 -2.58 -0.54 -9.75
C GLY A 149 -2.04 0.88 -9.63
N PRO A 150 -1.54 1.49 -10.72
CA PRO A 150 -1.10 2.89 -10.72
C PRO A 150 -2.18 3.89 -10.29
N VAL A 151 -3.44 3.68 -10.66
CA VAL A 151 -4.56 4.59 -10.32
C VAL A 151 -4.85 4.55 -8.81
N LEU A 152 -4.94 3.35 -8.24
CA LEU A 152 -5.21 3.15 -6.81
C LEU A 152 -4.01 3.60 -5.96
N ALA A 153 -2.78 3.27 -6.40
CA ALA A 153 -1.56 3.71 -5.74
C ALA A 153 -1.43 5.24 -5.77
N GLY A 154 -1.66 5.89 -6.91
CA GLY A 154 -1.64 7.34 -7.00
C GLY A 154 -2.67 8.00 -6.08
N SER A 155 -3.88 7.42 -5.99
CA SER A 155 -4.93 7.91 -5.08
C SER A 155 -4.53 7.76 -3.61
N ALA A 156 -3.89 6.65 -3.24
CA ALA A 156 -3.35 6.45 -1.89
C ALA A 156 -2.22 7.43 -1.57
N ILE A 157 -1.27 7.62 -2.50
CA ILE A 157 -0.16 8.56 -2.37
C ILE A 157 -0.66 9.98 -2.18
N CYS A 158 -1.62 10.45 -2.98
CA CYS A 158 -2.19 11.80 -2.84
C CYS A 158 -2.75 12.07 -1.45
N ARG A 159 -3.26 11.05 -0.75
CA ARG A 159 -3.78 11.18 0.61
C ARG A 159 -2.68 11.11 1.67
N LEU A 160 -1.74 10.17 1.52
CA LEU A 160 -0.74 9.87 2.55
C LEU A 160 0.53 10.72 2.47
N SER A 161 0.78 11.39 1.35
CA SER A 161 2.00 12.18 1.13
C SER A 161 2.01 13.56 1.79
N GLU A 162 0.96 13.93 2.54
CA GLU A 162 0.92 15.22 3.23
C GLU A 162 2.09 15.34 4.22
N GLY A 163 2.94 16.36 4.03
CA GLY A 163 4.16 16.60 4.83
C GLY A 163 5.36 15.74 4.43
N CYS A 164 5.25 14.94 3.37
CA CYS A 164 6.36 14.20 2.79
C CYS A 164 7.03 15.01 1.68
N VAL A 165 8.36 14.98 1.62
CA VAL A 165 9.14 15.64 0.56
C VAL A 165 9.25 14.76 -0.69
N ALA A 166 9.18 13.45 -0.51
CA ALA A 166 9.30 12.48 -1.58
C ALA A 166 8.49 11.21 -1.31
N VAL A 167 8.22 10.49 -2.39
CA VAL A 167 7.65 9.16 -2.36
C VAL A 167 8.61 8.20 -3.05
N ALA A 168 8.99 7.13 -2.38
CA ALA A 168 9.86 6.10 -2.92
C ALA A 168 9.15 4.75 -2.95
N CYS A 169 9.59 3.89 -3.87
CA CYS A 169 9.20 2.49 -3.89
C CYS A 169 10.32 1.69 -4.52
N GLU A 170 10.58 0.49 -4.01
CA GLU A 170 11.38 -0.48 -4.70
C GLU A 170 10.47 -1.30 -5.63
N PRO A 171 10.75 -1.39 -6.93
CA PRO A 171 9.93 -2.21 -7.81
C PRO A 171 10.13 -3.69 -7.46
N GLY A 172 9.12 -4.28 -6.82
CA GLY A 172 9.09 -5.73 -6.60
C GLY A 172 9.18 -6.49 -7.92
N SER A 173 9.83 -7.66 -7.91
CA SER A 173 9.83 -8.55 -9.08
C SER A 173 8.39 -8.88 -9.47
N ALA A 174 8.03 -8.64 -10.73
CA ALA A 174 6.70 -8.90 -11.28
C ALA A 174 6.33 -10.40 -11.33
N ASP A 175 7.25 -11.28 -10.92
CA ASP A 175 6.99 -12.71 -10.79
C ASP A 175 6.10 -12.96 -9.58
N GLY A 176 4.82 -13.22 -9.84
CA GLY A 176 3.79 -13.58 -8.86
C GLY A 176 4.07 -14.88 -8.12
N ARG A 177 5.17 -14.96 -7.36
CA ARG A 177 5.33 -15.93 -6.29
C ARG A 177 4.47 -15.48 -5.12
N GLU A 178 3.29 -16.06 -5.09
CA GLU A 178 2.53 -16.32 -3.88
C GLU A 178 3.48 -16.94 -2.84
N LEU A 179 4.01 -16.10 -1.94
CA LEU A 179 4.63 -16.59 -0.72
C LEU A 179 3.48 -16.95 0.21
N ALA A 180 3.01 -18.19 0.07
CA ALA A 180 2.29 -18.87 1.12
C ALA A 180 3.11 -18.73 2.42
N GLY A 181 2.60 -17.96 3.37
CA GLY A 181 3.37 -17.65 4.57
C GLY A 181 2.77 -16.53 5.40
N TRP A 182 1.47 -16.58 5.65
CA TRP A 182 0.93 -15.96 6.86
C TRP A 182 1.10 -16.98 8.00
N PRO A 183 1.88 -16.72 9.07
CA PRO A 183 1.74 -17.47 10.31
C PRO A 183 0.87 -16.66 11.28
N GLY A 184 -0.43 -16.65 10.97
CA GLY A 184 -1.50 -16.35 11.91
C GLY A 184 -2.03 -17.67 12.44
N ALA A 185 -1.12 -18.51 12.94
CA ALA A 185 -1.43 -19.79 13.55
C ALA A 185 -0.53 -19.97 14.78
N LEU A 186 -1.03 -19.46 15.90
CA LEU A 186 -0.77 -19.96 17.24
C LEU A 186 -0.74 -21.50 17.22
N ILE A 187 0.34 -22.16 17.68
CA ILE A 187 0.31 -23.27 18.69
C ILE A 187 1.73 -23.43 19.31
N PRO A 188 1.93 -24.14 20.46
CA PRO A 188 2.56 -23.60 21.65
C PRO A 188 3.96 -24.18 21.93
N SER A 189 4.55 -23.71 23.04
CA SER A 189 5.77 -24.20 23.67
C SER A 189 5.89 -25.73 23.74
N PHE A 190 7.04 -26.26 23.32
CA PHE A 190 7.89 -27.19 24.08
C PHE A 190 9.32 -27.14 23.53
#